data_AF-A0AAN8VJX3-F1
#
_entry.id   AF-A0AAN8VJX3-F1
#
_cell.length_a   1.000
_cell.length_b   1.000
_cell.length_c   1.000
_cell.angle_alpha   90.00
_cell.angle_beta   90.00
_cell.angle_gamma   90.00
#
_symmetry.space_group_name_H-M   'P 1'
#
loop_
_entity.id
_entity.type
_entity.pdbx_description
1 polymer ?
#
loop_
_entity_poly.entity_id
_entity_poly.type
_entity_poly.pdbx_seq_one_letter_code
_entity_poly.pdbx_strand_id
1 'polypeptide(L)'
;MAEQDQEKALALSTPYRFRSNEDEDIPIEISKKHRRCIKCCGCFTAVFLLLAAISLVLSFTVFIIKEPKIKLNSVSVDHLDQINSTLRSGKNLTLTADVSVKNPNVVSFKFKNTTTIVYYNGTVVGDAGGPAGKVKAKRTLRMNVTADIVPSKMLGVQSFDTDVNRGTLNLSSYTKIDGEVKILFRKQVVVNLNCTSMFNITSKRILSQQCTKHVLD
;
A
#
# COMPACT_ATOMS: atom_id res chain seq x y z
N MET A 1 -93.85 -38.62 -70.87
CA MET A 1 -93.58 -40.06 -71.02
C MET A 1 -93.01 -40.27 -72.42
N ALA A 2 -91.69 -40.19 -72.53
CA ALA A 2 -90.84 -40.74 -73.59
C ALA A 2 -89.40 -40.34 -73.22
N GLU A 3 -88.68 -41.32 -72.69
CA GLU A 3 -87.28 -41.29 -72.29
C GLU A 3 -86.52 -42.27 -73.20
N GLN A 4 -85.19 -42.21 -73.17
CA GLN A 4 -84.11 -42.94 -73.88
C GLN A 4 -83.47 -42.12 -75.01
N ASP A 5 -82.33 -41.45 -74.83
CA ASP A 5 -81.00 -41.84 -74.28
C ASP A 5 -80.15 -42.65 -75.28
N GLN A 6 -79.05 -42.05 -75.73
CA GLN A 6 -77.81 -42.76 -76.06
C GLN A 6 -76.60 -41.82 -76.01
N GLU A 7 -75.76 -42.05 -75.01
CA GLU A 7 -74.47 -41.43 -74.75
C GLU A 7 -73.46 -41.54 -75.91
N LYS A 8 -72.64 -40.49 -76.06
CA LYS A 8 -71.26 -40.62 -76.52
C LYS A 8 -70.35 -39.90 -75.52
N ALA A 9 -69.65 -40.70 -74.72
CA ALA A 9 -68.65 -40.26 -73.76
C ALA A 9 -67.45 -39.59 -74.44
N LEU A 10 -66.92 -38.53 -73.82
CA LEU A 10 -65.48 -38.41 -73.55
C LEU A 10 -65.21 -37.40 -72.41
N ALA A 11 -64.52 -37.90 -71.38
CA ALA A 11 -63.81 -37.22 -70.27
C ALA A 11 -64.59 -36.78 -69.02
N LEU A 12 -64.55 -37.65 -68.01
CA LEU A 12 -64.55 -37.30 -66.58
C LEU A 12 -63.22 -37.80 -65.97
N SER A 13 -62.46 -36.90 -65.34
CA SER A 13 -61.55 -37.26 -64.23
C SER A 13 -61.25 -36.03 -63.35
N THR A 14 -62.01 -35.96 -62.25
CA THR A 14 -61.65 -35.53 -60.88
C THR A 14 -60.17 -35.80 -60.49
N PRO A 15 -59.59 -35.28 -59.38
CA PRO A 15 -60.24 -34.69 -58.18
C PRO A 15 -59.54 -33.46 -57.55
N TYR A 16 -60.25 -32.89 -56.58
CA TYR A 16 -59.66 -32.20 -55.42
C TYR A 16 -58.53 -33.08 -54.82
N ARG A 17 -57.27 -32.65 -54.94
CA ARG A 17 -56.14 -33.27 -54.25
C ARG A 17 -55.67 -32.34 -53.15
N PHE A 18 -56.10 -32.64 -51.93
CA PHE A 18 -55.36 -32.28 -50.72
C PHE A 18 -53.95 -32.87 -50.87
N ARG A 19 -52.95 -32.01 -51.02
CA ARG A 19 -51.54 -32.38 -50.87
C ARG A 19 -50.94 -31.51 -49.80
N SER A 20 -50.95 -32.05 -48.58
CA SER A 20 -49.99 -31.70 -47.55
C SER A 20 -48.59 -31.84 -48.13
N ASN A 21 -47.90 -30.73 -48.29
CA ASN A 21 -46.45 -30.67 -48.24
C ASN A 21 -46.15 -29.52 -47.29
N GLU A 22 -45.84 -29.92 -46.06
CA GLU A 22 -45.00 -29.21 -45.13
C GLU A 22 -43.85 -28.57 -45.90
N ASP A 23 -43.73 -27.26 -45.80
CA ASP A 23 -42.46 -26.52 -45.84
C ASP A 23 -42.81 -25.11 -45.32
N GLU A 24 -43.09 -25.05 -44.01
CA GLU A 24 -42.76 -23.84 -43.26
C GLU A 24 -41.24 -23.66 -43.37
N ASP A 25 -40.79 -23.03 -44.45
CA ASP A 25 -39.44 -22.47 -44.55
C ASP A 25 -39.36 -21.25 -43.62
N ILE A 26 -39.39 -21.48 -42.31
CA ILE A 26 -38.81 -20.55 -41.35
C ILE A 26 -37.34 -20.44 -41.75
N PRO A 27 -36.84 -19.27 -42.20
CA PRO A 27 -35.54 -19.20 -42.84
C PRO A 27 -34.46 -19.70 -41.89
N ILE A 28 -33.81 -20.81 -42.25
CA ILE A 28 -32.65 -21.41 -41.57
C ILE A 28 -31.52 -20.35 -41.36
N GLU A 29 -31.52 -19.31 -42.19
CA GLU A 29 -30.72 -18.08 -42.10
C GLU A 29 -30.89 -17.31 -40.77
N ILE A 30 -32.11 -17.19 -40.23
CA ILE A 30 -32.38 -16.48 -38.96
C ILE A 30 -31.69 -17.22 -37.80
N SER A 31 -31.75 -18.55 -37.79
CA SER A 31 -31.15 -19.38 -36.73
C SER A 31 -29.61 -19.32 -36.71
N LYS A 32 -28.97 -19.26 -37.89
CA LYS A 32 -27.50 -19.20 -38.03
C LYS A 32 -26.94 -17.83 -37.67
N LYS A 33 -27.65 -16.76 -38.06
CA LYS A 33 -27.29 -15.37 -37.70
C LYS A 33 -27.46 -15.11 -36.20
N HIS A 34 -28.54 -15.64 -35.60
CA HIS A 34 -28.78 -15.59 -34.17
C HIS A 34 -27.74 -16.38 -33.35
N ARG A 35 -27.36 -17.60 -33.78
CA ARG A 35 -26.28 -18.38 -33.12
C ARG A 35 -24.90 -17.72 -33.20
N ARG A 36 -24.57 -17.03 -34.30
CA ARG A 36 -23.31 -16.26 -34.41
C ARG A 36 -23.32 -15.02 -33.53
N CYS A 37 -24.44 -14.30 -33.45
CA CYS A 37 -24.59 -13.12 -32.60
C CYS A 37 -24.53 -13.50 -31.10
N ILE A 38 -25.15 -14.60 -30.69
CA ILE A 38 -25.08 -15.13 -29.32
C ILE A 38 -23.67 -15.60 -28.94
N LYS A 39 -22.95 -16.29 -29.85
CA LYS A 39 -21.54 -16.67 -29.60
C LYS A 39 -20.61 -15.45 -29.50
N CYS A 40 -20.85 -14.42 -30.30
CA CYS A 40 -20.07 -13.18 -30.25
C CYS A 40 -20.37 -12.39 -28.96
N CYS A 41 -21.65 -12.23 -28.59
CA CYS A 41 -22.09 -11.54 -27.38
C CYS A 41 -21.70 -12.30 -26.09
N GLY A 42 -21.70 -13.64 -26.12
CA GLY A 42 -21.19 -14.50 -25.05
C GLY A 42 -19.68 -14.36 -24.85
N CYS A 43 -18.92 -14.21 -25.94
CA CYS A 43 -17.48 -13.96 -25.86
C CYS A 43 -17.17 -12.58 -25.26
N PHE A 44 -17.89 -11.53 -25.69
CA PHE A 44 -17.73 -10.18 -25.12
C PHE A 44 -18.07 -10.13 -23.64
N THR A 45 -19.18 -10.75 -23.23
CA THR A 45 -19.55 -10.83 -21.80
C THR A 45 -18.54 -11.62 -20.99
N ALA A 46 -18.04 -12.75 -21.49
CA ALA A 46 -16.98 -13.52 -20.83
C ALA A 46 -15.67 -12.72 -20.68
N VAL A 47 -15.22 -12.01 -21.72
CA VAL A 47 -14.03 -11.15 -21.66
C VAL A 47 -14.23 -9.99 -20.68
N PHE A 48 -15.42 -9.37 -20.68
CA PHE A 48 -15.73 -8.28 -19.76
C PHE A 48 -15.74 -8.75 -18.30
N LEU A 49 -16.34 -9.90 -18.01
CA LEU A 49 -16.33 -10.49 -16.66
C LEU A 49 -14.91 -10.83 -16.22
N LEU A 50 -14.08 -11.35 -17.12
CA LEU A 50 -12.68 -11.65 -16.83
C LEU A 50 -11.88 -10.38 -16.54
N LEU A 51 -12.04 -9.32 -17.34
CA LEU A 51 -11.42 -8.01 -17.10
C LEU A 51 -11.90 -7.39 -15.78
N ALA A 52 -13.18 -7.48 -15.47
CA ALA A 52 -13.75 -6.99 -14.21
C ALA A 52 -13.18 -7.75 -13.01
N ALA A 53 -13.07 -9.08 -13.09
CA ALA A 53 -12.46 -9.90 -12.04
C ALA A 53 -10.98 -9.54 -11.83
N ILE A 54 -10.20 -9.40 -12.91
CA ILE A 54 -8.79 -8.96 -12.83
C ILE A 54 -8.70 -7.57 -12.21
N SER A 55 -9.53 -6.63 -12.65
CA SER A 55 -9.57 -5.27 -12.10
C SER A 55 -9.89 -5.26 -10.61
N LEU A 56 -10.85 -6.08 -10.17
CA LEU A 56 -11.21 -6.22 -8.76
C LEU A 56 -10.01 -6.72 -7.94
N VAL A 57 -9.36 -7.80 -8.38
CA VAL A 57 -8.16 -8.34 -7.70
C VAL A 57 -7.02 -7.33 -7.69
N LEU A 58 -6.78 -6.63 -8.81
CA LEU A 58 -5.75 -5.60 -8.91
C LEU A 58 -6.06 -4.42 -7.98
N SER A 59 -7.32 -4.05 -7.84
CA SER A 59 -7.77 -2.99 -6.94
C SER A 59 -7.42 -3.35 -5.50
N PHE A 60 -7.84 -4.53 -5.03
CA PHE A 60 -7.54 -4.99 -3.67
C PHE A 60 -6.05 -5.06 -3.38
N THR A 61 -5.22 -5.48 -4.34
CA THR A 61 -3.77 -5.58 -4.14
C THR A 61 -3.04 -4.23 -4.17
N VAL A 62 -3.56 -3.25 -4.91
CA VAL A 62 -2.98 -1.89 -5.03
C VAL A 62 -3.34 -1.00 -3.84
N PHE A 63 -4.52 -1.20 -3.23
CA PHE A 63 -4.98 -0.38 -2.12
C PHE A 63 -4.42 -0.77 -0.74
N ILE A 64 -3.65 -1.86 -0.63
CA ILE A 64 -3.00 -2.23 0.64
C ILE A 64 -1.85 -1.24 0.92
N ILE A 65 -2.05 -0.41 1.93
CA ILE A 65 -1.04 0.52 2.43
C ILE A 65 0.03 -0.29 3.18
N LYS A 66 1.20 -0.36 2.58
CA LYS A 66 2.40 -0.94 3.17
C LYS A 66 3.12 0.08 4.03
N GLU A 67 3.59 -0.37 5.17
CA GLU A 67 4.24 0.52 6.13
C GLU A 67 5.63 0.97 5.64
N PRO A 68 6.00 2.24 5.80
CA PRO A 68 7.32 2.74 5.39
C PRO A 68 8.45 2.03 6.13
N LYS A 69 9.60 1.87 5.47
CA LYS A 69 10.82 1.35 6.10
C LYS A 69 11.72 2.53 6.45
N ILE A 70 11.94 2.74 7.74
CA ILE A 70 12.78 3.83 8.25
C ILE A 70 14.11 3.21 8.71
N LYS A 71 15.22 3.85 8.33
CA LYS A 71 16.57 3.42 8.69
C LYS A 71 17.37 4.62 9.19
N LEU A 72 18.03 4.46 10.34
CA LEU A 72 19.05 5.40 10.83
C LEU A 72 20.38 5.05 10.14
N ASN A 73 20.94 5.98 9.38
CA ASN A 73 22.20 5.74 8.66
C ASN A 73 23.40 6.09 9.53
N SER A 74 23.37 7.28 10.15
CA SER A 74 24.43 7.79 11.00
C SER A 74 23.88 8.82 11.97
N VAL A 75 24.64 9.07 13.03
CA VAL A 75 24.40 10.15 13.99
C VAL A 75 25.70 10.93 14.11
N SER A 76 25.63 12.23 13.85
CA SER A 76 26.69 13.20 14.07
C SER A 76 26.33 14.05 15.28
N VAL A 77 27.30 14.23 16.18
CA VAL A 77 27.15 15.12 17.34
C VAL A 77 27.60 16.50 16.91
N ASP A 78 26.78 17.52 17.13
CA ASP A 78 27.27 18.90 16.99
C ASP A 78 28.22 19.19 18.16
N HIS A 79 29.39 19.79 17.85
CA HIS A 79 30.43 20.11 18.82
C HIS A 79 31.01 18.89 19.58
N LEU A 80 31.48 17.88 18.83
CA LEU A 80 32.16 16.68 19.35
C LEU A 80 33.24 16.97 20.41
N ASP A 81 33.94 18.10 20.30
CA ASP A 81 35.04 18.49 21.19
C ASP A 81 34.60 18.88 22.60
N GLN A 82 33.30 19.15 22.79
CA GLN A 82 32.73 19.58 24.06
C GLN A 82 31.88 18.51 24.74
N ILE A 83 31.77 17.28 24.24
CA ILE A 83 30.88 16.26 24.84
C ILE A 83 31.16 16.06 26.34
N ASN A 84 32.44 15.94 26.72
CA ASN A 84 32.82 15.74 28.13
C ASN A 84 32.53 16.97 28.99
N SER A 85 32.70 18.19 28.45
CA SER A 85 32.41 19.43 29.18
C SER A 85 30.91 19.72 29.24
N THR A 86 30.14 19.41 28.19
CA THR A 86 28.69 19.53 28.09
C THR A 86 27.99 18.54 29.04
N LEU A 87 28.46 17.29 29.09
CA LEU A 87 28.01 16.28 30.07
C LEU A 87 28.24 16.76 31.51
N ARG A 88 29.41 17.32 31.80
CA ARG A 88 29.76 17.85 33.13
C ARG A 88 29.07 19.16 33.49
N SER A 89 28.76 19.99 32.50
CA SER A 89 28.10 21.29 32.71
C SER A 89 26.57 21.20 32.69
N GLY A 90 26.01 20.01 32.43
CA GLY A 90 24.55 19.79 32.34
C GLY A 90 23.89 20.52 31.16
N LYS A 91 24.65 20.94 30.15
CA LYS A 91 24.13 21.63 28.97
C LYS A 91 23.43 20.64 28.04
N ASN A 92 22.42 21.11 27.30
CA ASN A 92 21.75 20.31 26.28
C ASN A 92 22.73 19.97 25.16
N LEU A 93 22.63 18.73 24.67
CA LEU A 93 23.44 18.19 23.59
C LEU A 93 22.57 18.04 22.35
N THR A 94 22.93 18.74 21.28
CA THR A 94 22.25 18.63 19.99
C THR A 94 22.97 17.63 19.09
N LEU A 95 22.20 16.71 18.52
CA LEU A 95 22.64 15.65 17.64
C LEU A 95 21.91 15.77 16.30
N THR A 96 22.62 15.55 15.20
CA THR A 96 22.01 15.44 13.88
C THR A 96 22.09 14.00 13.39
N ALA A 97 20.96 13.42 13.01
CA ALA A 97 20.85 12.05 12.52
C ALA A 97 20.47 12.02 11.03
N ASP A 98 21.22 11.27 10.21
CA ASP A 98 20.84 10.98 8.82
C ASP A 98 19.85 9.81 8.82
N VAL A 99 18.63 10.07 8.37
CA VAL A 99 17.53 9.11 8.31
C VAL A 99 17.10 8.88 6.87
N SER A 100 16.92 7.61 6.52
CA SER A 100 16.33 7.19 5.25
C SER A 100 14.93 6.62 5.45
N VAL A 101 13.94 7.21 4.77
CA VAL A 101 12.55 6.78 4.75
C VAL A 101 12.23 6.19 3.38
N LYS A 102 12.08 4.87 3.31
CA LYS A 102 11.68 4.15 2.09
C LYS A 102 10.18 3.93 2.07
N ASN A 103 9.54 4.38 1.01
CA ASN A 103 8.12 4.15 0.73
C ASN A 103 7.95 2.91 -0.16
N PRO A 104 7.44 1.78 0.36
CA PRO A 104 7.16 0.59 -0.45
C PRO A 104 5.87 0.69 -1.28
N ASN A 105 5.04 1.71 -1.04
CA ASN A 105 3.77 1.87 -1.73
C ASN A 105 3.93 2.32 -3.17
N VAL A 106 2.93 1.98 -3.99
CA VAL A 106 2.79 2.45 -5.38
C VAL A 106 2.26 3.88 -5.48
N VAL A 107 1.92 4.50 -4.36
CA VAL A 107 1.48 5.88 -4.24
C VAL A 107 2.48 6.70 -3.42
N SER A 108 2.45 8.02 -3.57
CA SER A 108 3.30 8.90 -2.76
C SER A 108 2.77 9.02 -1.33
N PHE A 109 3.67 8.99 -0.37
CA PHE A 109 3.40 9.24 1.05
C PHE A 109 3.93 10.63 1.42
N LYS A 110 3.06 11.51 1.90
CA LYS A 110 3.42 12.83 2.42
C LYS A 110 3.26 12.81 3.94
N PHE A 111 4.17 13.42 4.67
CA PHE A 111 4.10 13.49 6.14
C PHE A 111 4.46 14.90 6.62
N LYS A 112 3.91 15.26 7.78
CA LYS A 112 4.15 16.55 8.44
C LYS A 112 5.46 16.53 9.23
N ASN A 113 5.78 17.63 9.90
CA ASN A 113 6.88 17.64 10.87
C ASN A 113 6.63 16.55 11.92
N THR A 114 7.69 15.86 12.29
CA THR A 114 7.62 14.71 13.20
C THR A 114 8.36 15.03 14.47
N THR A 115 7.84 14.54 15.59
CA THR A 115 8.49 14.60 16.89
C THR A 115 8.76 13.18 17.37
N THR A 116 9.99 12.92 17.74
CA THR A 116 10.45 11.66 18.31
C THR A 116 10.83 11.90 19.75
N ILE A 117 10.32 11.08 20.67
CA ILE A 117 10.71 11.12 22.08
C ILE A 117 11.83 10.09 22.27
N VAL A 118 12.93 10.48 22.89
CA VAL A 118 14.09 9.62 23.16
C VAL A 118 14.10 9.23 24.63
N TYR A 119 14.29 7.95 24.88
CA TYR A 119 14.29 7.34 26.20
C TYR A 119 15.62 6.63 26.46
N TYR A 120 16.08 6.72 27.70
CA TYR A 120 17.16 5.90 28.23
C TYR A 120 16.63 5.18 29.47
N ASN A 121 16.67 3.84 29.44
CA ASN A 121 16.15 2.99 30.51
C ASN A 121 14.75 3.40 31.03
N GLY A 122 13.83 3.72 30.10
CA GLY A 122 12.45 4.15 30.42
C GLY A 122 12.28 5.61 30.81
N THR A 123 13.36 6.37 30.99
CA THR A 123 13.32 7.80 31.32
C THR A 123 13.40 8.66 30.06
N VAL A 124 12.55 9.67 29.92
CA VAL A 124 12.62 10.63 28.81
C VAL A 124 13.88 11.48 28.95
N VAL A 125 14.80 11.36 28.00
CA VAL A 125 16.10 12.06 28.01
C VAL A 125 16.22 13.13 26.95
N GLY A 126 15.27 13.21 26.02
CA GLY A 126 15.26 14.24 24.99
C GLY A 126 14.18 14.00 23.95
N ASP A 127 14.19 14.85 22.93
CA ASP A 127 13.29 14.78 21.80
C ASP A 127 14.02 15.11 20.50
N ALA A 128 13.44 14.71 19.37
CA ALA A 128 14.01 14.95 18.06
C ALA A 128 12.96 15.41 17.05
N GLY A 129 13.28 16.46 16.31
CA GLY A 129 12.47 17.05 15.26
C GLY A 129 12.92 16.59 13.87
N GLY A 130 11.99 15.99 13.12
CA GLY A 130 12.17 15.67 11.70
C GLY A 130 11.32 16.58 10.81
N PRO A 131 11.85 17.10 9.69
CA PRO A 131 11.11 18.00 8.82
C PRO A 131 9.99 17.27 8.05
N ALA A 132 8.96 18.02 7.67
CA ALA A 132 7.93 17.52 6.76
C ALA A 132 8.54 17.11 5.40
N GLY A 133 7.93 16.11 4.76
CA GLY A 133 8.46 15.58 3.52
C GLY A 133 7.45 14.82 2.67
N LYS A 134 7.87 14.47 1.46
CA LYS A 134 7.10 13.65 0.52
C LYS A 134 7.99 12.58 -0.10
N VAL A 135 7.67 11.32 0.16
CA VAL A 135 8.33 10.18 -0.46
C VAL A 135 7.51 9.70 -1.65
N LYS A 136 8.10 9.76 -2.86
CA LYS A 136 7.46 9.24 -4.07
C LYS A 136 7.25 7.72 -3.98
N ALA A 137 6.35 7.21 -4.82
CA ALA A 137 6.07 5.77 -4.92
C ALA A 137 7.35 4.95 -5.14
N LYS A 138 7.54 3.86 -4.38
CA LYS A 138 8.72 2.98 -4.43
C LYS A 138 10.08 3.68 -4.27
N ARG A 139 10.13 4.91 -3.74
CA ARG A 139 11.37 5.69 -3.57
C ARG A 139 11.77 5.79 -2.10
N THR A 140 13.00 6.23 -1.89
CA THR A 140 13.58 6.54 -0.58
C THR A 140 13.85 8.04 -0.50
N LEU A 141 13.49 8.65 0.61
CA LEU A 141 13.83 10.02 0.96
C LEU A 141 14.89 9.98 2.06
N ARG A 142 16.00 10.72 1.86
CA ARG A 142 16.98 10.99 2.91
C ARG A 142 16.69 12.35 3.53
N MET A 143 16.77 12.44 4.84
CA MET A 143 16.58 13.68 5.58
C MET A 143 17.43 13.67 6.85
N ASN A 144 17.74 14.87 7.33
CA ASN A 144 18.39 15.03 8.63
C ASN A 144 17.31 15.28 9.69
N VAL A 145 17.48 14.65 10.84
CA VAL A 145 16.63 14.81 12.02
C VAL A 145 17.52 15.35 13.13
N THR A 146 17.07 16.41 13.80
CA THR A 146 17.83 17.02 14.89
C THR A 146 17.26 16.55 16.21
N ALA A 147 18.10 16.07 17.12
CA ALA A 147 17.72 15.57 18.44
C ALA A 147 18.41 16.40 19.53
N ASP A 148 17.64 16.88 20.49
CA ASP A 148 18.12 17.58 21.66
C ASP A 148 18.04 16.65 22.87
N ILE A 149 19.20 16.27 23.37
CA ILE A 149 19.36 15.37 24.51
C ILE A 149 19.74 16.19 25.73
N VAL A 150 19.11 15.88 26.87
CA VAL A 150 19.36 16.50 28.17
C VAL A 150 20.19 15.54 29.01
N PRO A 151 21.53 15.70 29.07
CA PRO A 151 22.39 14.68 29.65
C PRO A 151 22.22 14.53 31.17
N SER A 152 21.78 15.57 31.87
CA SER A 152 21.48 15.52 33.31
C SER A 152 20.39 14.48 33.64
N LYS A 153 19.44 14.24 32.72
CA LYS A 153 18.43 13.19 32.88
C LYS A 153 19.00 11.80 32.73
N MET A 154 20.04 11.61 31.90
CA MET A 154 20.76 10.34 31.78
C MET A 154 21.58 10.05 33.03
N LEU A 155 22.31 11.06 33.54
CA LEU A 155 23.11 10.94 34.77
C LEU A 155 22.26 10.61 36.00
N GLY A 156 20.98 11.00 36.01
CA GLY A 156 20.04 10.65 37.07
C GLY A 156 19.60 9.18 37.08
N VAL A 157 19.91 8.40 36.04
CA VAL A 157 19.56 6.98 35.95
C VAL A 157 20.67 6.12 36.55
N GLN A 158 20.33 5.28 37.53
CA GLN A 158 21.30 4.47 38.28
C GLN A 158 22.18 3.56 37.42
N SER A 159 21.68 3.07 36.28
CA SER A 159 22.43 2.19 35.37
C SER A 159 23.41 2.93 34.46
N PHE A 160 23.40 4.28 34.45
CA PHE A 160 24.20 5.06 33.51
C PHE A 160 25.69 4.80 33.66
N ASP A 161 26.23 4.85 34.87
CA ASP A 161 27.66 4.61 35.11
C ASP A 161 28.07 3.18 34.71
N THR A 162 27.21 2.19 34.99
CA THR A 162 27.48 0.80 34.59
C THR A 162 27.48 0.61 33.08
N ASP A 163 26.58 1.28 32.36
CA ASP A 163 26.46 1.19 30.91
C ASP A 163 27.61 1.94 30.21
N VAL A 164 28.01 3.09 30.76
CA VAL A 164 29.20 3.84 30.30
C VAL A 164 30.47 3.02 30.49
N ASN A 165 30.64 2.37 31.65
CA ASN A 165 31.78 1.48 31.90
C ASN A 165 31.79 0.25 31.00
N ARG A 166 30.61 -0.25 30.60
CA ARG A 166 30.47 -1.30 29.57
C ARG A 166 30.71 -0.78 28.14
N GLY A 167 30.72 0.53 27.94
CA GLY A 167 30.94 1.19 26.66
C GLY A 167 29.73 1.14 25.72
N THR A 168 28.54 0.76 26.21
CA THR A 168 27.32 0.62 25.39
C THR A 168 26.13 1.31 26.04
N LEU A 169 25.37 2.07 25.24
CA LEU A 169 24.12 2.71 25.66
C LEU A 169 22.96 2.15 24.86
N ASN A 170 21.92 1.70 25.56
CA ASN A 170 20.69 1.26 24.94
C ASN A 170 19.65 2.39 25.00
N LEU A 171 19.27 2.91 23.84
CA LEU A 171 18.31 3.99 23.71
C LEU A 171 17.05 3.47 23.04
N SER A 172 15.89 3.80 23.59
CA SER A 172 14.61 3.59 22.92
C SER A 172 14.06 4.92 22.43
N SER A 173 13.21 4.87 21.42
CA SER A 173 12.61 6.05 20.82
C SER A 173 11.20 5.75 20.32
N TYR A 174 10.32 6.72 20.49
CA TYR A 174 8.96 6.68 20.00
C TYR A 174 8.68 7.87 19.08
N THR A 175 8.24 7.59 17.86
CA THR A 175 7.86 8.62 16.88
C THR A 175 6.43 8.40 16.44
N LYS A 176 5.65 9.47 16.44
CA LYS A 176 4.35 9.52 15.76
C LYS A 176 4.50 10.33 14.47
N ILE A 177 4.13 9.73 13.34
CA ILE A 177 4.22 10.35 12.02
C ILE A 177 2.82 10.51 11.47
N ASP A 178 2.34 11.75 11.46
CA ASP A 178 1.09 12.12 10.81
C ASP A 178 1.33 12.33 9.31
N GLY A 179 0.68 11.51 8.48
CA GLY A 179 0.85 11.52 7.04
C GLY A 179 -0.42 11.33 6.25
N GLU A 180 -0.26 11.37 4.94
CA GLU A 180 -1.32 11.27 3.96
C GLU A 180 -0.81 10.53 2.73
N VAL A 181 -1.61 9.59 2.23
CA VAL A 181 -1.41 8.96 0.92
C VAL A 181 -2.45 9.48 -0.06
N LYS A 182 -2.01 9.73 -1.29
CA LYS A 182 -2.90 10.11 -2.39
C LYS A 182 -3.05 8.92 -3.33
N ILE A 183 -4.23 8.28 -3.29
CA ILE A 183 -4.62 7.25 -4.24
C ILE A 183 -5.56 7.91 -5.26
N LEU A 184 -6.88 7.70 -5.12
CA LEU A 184 -7.92 8.49 -5.82
C LEU A 184 -8.32 9.72 -5.00
N PHE A 185 -8.49 9.52 -3.70
CA PHE A 185 -8.72 10.56 -2.69
C PHE A 185 -7.55 10.61 -1.71
N ARG A 186 -7.51 11.67 -0.90
CA ARG A 186 -6.52 11.86 0.16
C ARG A 186 -6.94 11.05 1.38
N LYS A 187 -6.13 10.09 1.79
CA LYS A 187 -6.36 9.29 3.01
C LYS A 187 -5.31 9.68 4.04
N GLN A 188 -5.75 10.07 5.24
CA GLN A 188 -4.86 10.31 6.37
C GLN A 188 -4.36 8.96 6.91
N VAL A 189 -3.09 8.91 7.27
CA VAL A 189 -2.42 7.71 7.77
C VAL A 189 -1.53 8.13 8.91
N VAL A 190 -1.63 7.45 10.05
CA VAL A 190 -0.76 7.69 11.20
C VAL A 190 0.18 6.49 11.34
N VAL A 191 1.49 6.75 11.36
CA VAL A 191 2.50 5.71 11.56
C VAL A 191 3.15 5.92 12.92
N ASN A 192 2.97 4.94 13.80
CA ASN A 192 3.69 4.87 15.07
C ASN A 192 4.95 4.04 14.90
N LEU A 193 6.08 4.54 15.38
CA LEU A 193 7.38 3.88 15.31
C LEU A 193 7.97 3.77 16.72
N ASN A 194 8.32 2.55 17.12
CA ASN A 194 9.05 2.25 18.34
C ASN A 194 10.38 1.62 17.95
N CYS A 195 11.49 2.31 18.21
CA CYS A 195 12.82 1.79 17.91
C CYS A 195 13.66 1.62 19.18
N THR A 196 14.44 0.55 19.22
CA THR A 196 15.48 0.29 20.22
C THR A 196 16.80 0.19 19.50
N SER A 197 17.77 1.02 19.92
CA SER A 197 19.07 1.17 19.29
C SER A 197 20.17 1.03 20.32
N MET A 198 21.16 0.20 20.02
CA MET A 198 22.35 0.04 20.85
C MET A 198 23.50 0.83 20.25
N PHE A 199 24.02 1.78 21.02
CA PHE A 199 25.13 2.64 20.64
C PHE A 199 26.39 2.21 21.38
N ASN A 200 27.50 2.15 20.67
CA ASN A 200 28.81 1.98 21.27
C ASN A 200 29.44 3.37 21.47
N ILE A 201 29.78 3.69 22.71
CA ILE A 201 30.28 5.01 23.11
C ILE A 201 31.68 5.25 22.55
N THR A 202 32.56 4.25 22.65
CA THR A 202 33.97 4.34 22.24
C THR A 202 34.12 4.53 20.73
N SER A 203 33.43 3.71 19.94
CA SER A 203 33.47 3.78 18.48
C SER A 203 32.51 4.81 17.89
N LYS A 204 31.63 5.40 18.71
CA LYS A 204 30.59 6.37 18.30
C LYS A 204 29.71 5.84 17.17
N ARG A 205 29.35 4.55 17.22
CA ARG A 205 28.60 3.84 16.18
C ARG A 205 27.36 3.15 16.73
N ILE A 206 26.35 3.04 15.88
CA ILE A 206 25.18 2.19 16.12
C ILE A 206 25.60 0.74 15.88
N LEU A 207 25.48 -0.10 16.89
CA LEU A 207 25.76 -1.54 16.80
C LEU A 207 24.57 -2.29 16.24
N SER A 208 23.37 -1.97 16.73
CA SER A 208 22.13 -2.59 16.31
C SER A 208 20.98 -1.60 16.42
N GLN A 209 19.96 -1.80 15.57
CA GLN A 209 18.73 -1.05 15.58
C GLN A 209 17.58 -1.99 15.25
N GLN A 210 16.56 -2.01 16.11
CA GLN A 210 15.32 -2.73 15.87
C GLN A 210 14.17 -1.74 15.96
N CYS A 211 13.30 -1.74 14.95
CA CYS A 211 12.17 -0.83 14.88
C CYS A 211 10.89 -1.60 14.62
N THR A 212 9.93 -1.45 15.52
CA THR A 212 8.55 -1.91 15.35
C THR A 212 7.72 -0.74 14.89
N LYS A 213 6.89 -0.97 13.88
CA LYS A 213 6.03 0.03 13.27
C LYS A 213 4.59 -0.46 13.32
N HIS A 214 3.67 0.47 13.52
CA HIS A 214 2.25 0.21 13.55
C HIS A 214 1.56 1.31 12.75
N VAL A 215 0.87 0.93 11.68
CA VAL A 215 0.11 1.85 10.85
C VAL A 215 -1.35 1.86 11.31
N LEU A 216 -1.85 3.05 11.60
CA LEU A 216 -3.25 3.32 11.89
C LEU A 216 -3.84 4.02 10.66
N ASP A 217 -4.89 3.42 10.13
CA ASP A 217 -5.40 3.60 8.78
C ASP A 217 -6.88 3.96 8.77
#